data_AF-A0A4Y2P3E0-F1
#
_entry.id   AF-A0A4Y2P3E0-F1
#
_cell.length_a   1.000
_cell.length_b   1.000
_cell.length_c   1.000
_cell.angle_alpha   90.00
_cell.angle_beta   90.00
_cell.angle_gamma   90.00
#
_symmetry.space_group_name_H-M   'P 1'
#
loop_
_entity.id
_entity.type
_entity.pdbx_description
1 polymer ?
#
loop_
_entity_poly.entity_id
_entity_poly.type
_entity_poly.pdbx_seq_one_letter_code
_entity_poly.pdbx_strand_id
1 'polypeptide(L)'
;MTFPTLFPTGTADLRSLRQATLSPSDYFQHLFKYKDAWPNFVATHSKLWMESILDWLQFDGPLLILRYETITQELPGKLIRLLKFLDANVTWNAFQCIIRNRDGIFRRAKKQLNFELFDDSMKRTIEGYKTIVETALRYHEQGVKFDIHNTTLLQSSANNGSNFEVMPMTYIEKGQNENGS
;
A
#
# COMPACT_ATOMS: atom_id res chain seq x y z
N MET A 1 9.28 17.00 -1.00
CA MET A 1 8.85 15.63 -1.37
C MET A 1 7.39 15.69 -1.77
N THR A 2 7.08 15.61 -3.06
CA THR A 2 5.70 15.64 -3.57
C THR A 2 5.26 14.21 -3.90
N PHE A 3 4.23 13.72 -3.21
CA PHE A 3 3.60 12.44 -3.53
C PHE A 3 3.17 12.43 -5.01
N PRO A 4 3.35 11.31 -5.74
CA PRO A 4 2.76 11.14 -7.06
C PRO A 4 1.26 11.45 -6.98
N THR A 5 0.76 12.31 -7.86
CA THR A 5 -0.66 12.65 -7.85
C THR A 5 -1.44 11.38 -8.14
N LEU A 6 -2.22 10.89 -7.17
CA LEU A 6 -3.14 9.74 -7.25
C LEU A 6 -4.25 9.89 -8.31
N PHE A 7 -4.14 10.90 -9.17
CA PHE A 7 -5.20 11.35 -10.05
C PHE A 7 -4.70 11.29 -11.50
N PRO A 8 -5.47 10.68 -12.40
CA PRO A 8 -5.17 10.71 -13.82
C PRO A 8 -4.99 12.16 -14.31
N THR A 9 -4.08 12.35 -15.26
CA THR A 9 -3.87 13.61 -15.99
C THR A 9 -4.30 13.41 -17.44
N GLY A 10 -4.85 14.44 -18.09
CA GLY A 10 -5.32 14.37 -19.48
C GLY A 10 -6.83 14.10 -19.60
N THR A 11 -7.28 13.37 -20.63
CA THR A 11 -8.71 13.10 -20.88
C THR A 11 -9.39 12.27 -19.79
N ALA A 12 -8.62 11.63 -18.91
CA ALA A 12 -9.09 10.94 -17.72
C ALA A 12 -9.17 11.85 -16.46
N ASP A 13 -8.74 13.12 -16.54
CA ASP A 13 -8.81 14.07 -15.44
C ASP A 13 -10.20 14.73 -15.35
N LEU A 14 -11.07 14.09 -14.57
CA LEU A 14 -12.45 14.54 -14.37
C LEU A 14 -12.58 15.51 -13.18
N ARG A 15 -11.48 16.08 -12.68
CA ARG A 15 -11.54 17.10 -11.62
C ARG A 15 -12.30 18.35 -12.05
N SER A 16 -12.28 18.68 -13.34
CA SER A 16 -13.09 19.75 -13.94
C SER A 16 -14.60 19.42 -13.99
N LEU A 17 -14.97 18.14 -13.94
CA LEU A 17 -16.37 17.69 -13.77
C LEU A 17 -16.80 17.65 -12.30
N ARG A 18 -15.89 17.95 -11.38
CA ARG A 18 -16.20 18.00 -9.95
C ARG A 18 -16.89 19.32 -9.64
N GLN A 19 -18.21 19.31 -9.72
CA GLN A 19 -19.18 19.86 -8.75
C GLN A 19 -20.50 20.22 -9.48
N ALA A 20 -21.39 19.24 -9.66
CA ALA A 20 -22.85 19.46 -9.58
C ALA A 20 -23.69 18.18 -9.78
N THR A 21 -23.26 17.21 -10.60
CA THR A 21 -24.23 16.27 -11.22
C THR A 21 -23.99 14.77 -11.08
N LEU A 22 -22.87 14.30 -10.53
CA LEU A 22 -22.56 12.86 -10.45
C LEU A 22 -22.45 12.36 -9.02
N SER A 23 -23.16 11.28 -8.70
CA SER A 23 -23.03 10.62 -7.40
C SER A 23 -21.66 9.93 -7.28
N PRO A 24 -21.12 9.73 -6.06
CA PRO A 24 -19.89 8.98 -5.86
C PRO A 24 -19.93 7.59 -6.52
N SER A 25 -21.09 6.92 -6.52
CA SER A 25 -21.27 5.62 -7.16
C SER A 25 -21.08 5.69 -8.68
N ASP A 26 -21.68 6.69 -9.33
CA ASP A 26 -21.59 6.86 -10.79
C ASP A 26 -20.17 7.22 -11.22
N TYR A 27 -19.44 7.99 -10.40
CA TYR A 27 -18.03 8.27 -10.61
C TYR A 27 -17.17 6.99 -10.52
N PHE A 28 -17.39 6.15 -9.50
CA PHE A 28 -16.68 4.88 -9.40
C PHE A 28 -17.02 3.98 -10.58
N GLN A 29 -18.29 3.84 -10.96
CA GLN A 29 -18.67 3.09 -12.16
C GLN A 29 -18.05 3.65 -13.44
N HIS A 30 -17.90 4.97 -13.55
CA HIS A 30 -17.20 5.59 -14.67
C HIS A 30 -15.71 5.22 -14.67
N LEU A 31 -15.03 5.22 -13.53
CA LEU A 31 -13.64 4.72 -13.44
C LEU A 31 -13.54 3.24 -13.81
N PHE A 32 -14.52 2.41 -13.44
CA PHE A 32 -14.61 1.02 -13.92
C PHE A 32 -14.87 0.94 -15.43
N LYS A 33 -15.59 1.91 -16.00
CA LYS A 33 -15.87 2.01 -17.44
C LYS A 33 -14.61 2.35 -18.27
N TYR A 34 -13.63 3.06 -17.69
CA TYR A 34 -12.28 3.13 -18.26
C TYR A 34 -11.54 1.85 -17.88
N LYS A 35 -11.83 0.81 -18.68
CA LYS A 35 -11.48 -0.60 -18.50
C LYS A 35 -10.09 -0.89 -17.91
N ASP A 36 -9.11 -0.04 -18.21
CA ASP A 36 -7.72 -0.25 -17.81
C ASP A 36 -7.29 0.61 -16.60
N ALA A 37 -8.00 1.69 -16.26
CA ALA A 37 -7.57 2.62 -15.22
C ALA A 37 -7.56 1.98 -13.83
N TRP A 38 -8.60 1.22 -13.49
CA TRP A 38 -8.70 0.56 -12.20
C TRP A 38 -7.74 -0.65 -12.06
N PRO A 39 -7.70 -1.60 -13.02
CA PRO A 39 -6.69 -2.66 -12.99
C PRO A 39 -5.25 -2.14 -12.93
N ASN A 40 -4.91 -1.10 -13.71
CA ASN A 40 -3.59 -0.47 -13.67
C ASN A 40 -3.30 0.18 -12.32
N PHE A 41 -4.29 0.86 -11.74
CA PHE A 41 -4.17 1.42 -10.40
C PHE A 41 -3.86 0.34 -9.37
N VAL A 42 -4.62 -0.76 -9.38
CA VAL A 42 -4.44 -1.89 -8.45
C VAL A 42 -3.07 -2.52 -8.64
N ALA A 43 -2.67 -2.84 -9.88
CA ALA A 43 -1.37 -3.43 -10.17
C ALA A 43 -0.20 -2.54 -9.70
N THR A 44 -0.29 -1.24 -9.98
CA THR A 44 0.74 -0.26 -9.61
C THR A 44 0.86 -0.11 -8.09
N HIS A 45 -0.27 0.11 -7.40
CA HIS A 45 -0.23 0.41 -5.97
C HIS A 45 0.05 -0.83 -5.11
N SER A 46 -0.41 -2.00 -5.54
CA SER A 46 -0.06 -3.26 -4.85
C SER A 46 1.42 -3.59 -4.98
N LYS A 47 2.02 -3.32 -6.15
CA LYS A 47 3.48 -3.43 -6.34
C LYS A 47 4.24 -2.42 -5.48
N LEU A 48 3.87 -1.13 -5.52
CA LEU A 48 4.50 -0.09 -4.70
C LEU A 48 4.40 -0.39 -3.21
N TRP A 49 3.28 -0.93 -2.75
CA TRP A 49 3.10 -1.38 -1.36
C TRP A 49 4.09 -2.49 -0.99
N MET A 50 4.24 -3.49 -1.86
CA MET A 50 5.22 -4.56 -1.65
C MET A 50 6.65 -4.00 -1.60
N GLU A 51 7.05 -3.24 -2.61
CA GLU A 51 8.40 -2.65 -2.70
C GLU A 51 8.70 -1.80 -1.45
N SER A 52 7.76 -0.96 -1.03
CA SER A 52 7.93 -0.14 0.18
C SER A 52 8.22 -0.98 1.42
N ILE A 53 7.56 -2.13 1.58
CA ILE A 53 7.82 -3.02 2.73
C ILE A 53 9.17 -3.70 2.60
N LEU A 54 9.51 -4.20 1.41
CA LEU A 54 10.80 -4.85 1.18
C LEU A 54 11.97 -3.89 1.40
N ASP A 55 11.82 -2.63 1.01
CA ASP A 55 12.81 -1.57 1.26
C ASP A 55 13.01 -1.33 2.76
N TRP A 56 11.93 -1.32 3.56
CA TRP A 56 12.04 -1.23 5.02
C TRP A 56 12.83 -2.39 5.63
N LEU A 57 12.75 -3.59 5.05
CA LEU A 57 13.53 -4.75 5.52
C LEU A 57 15.03 -4.64 5.21
N GLN A 58 15.44 -3.70 4.36
CA GLN A 58 16.86 -3.40 4.12
C GLN A 58 17.42 -2.37 5.10
N PHE A 59 16.59 -1.82 6.01
CA PHE A 59 17.06 -0.88 7.02
C PHE A 59 18.06 -1.55 7.97
N ASP A 60 19.27 -0.99 8.07
CA ASP A 60 20.36 -1.56 8.86
C ASP A 60 20.20 -1.37 10.39
N GLY A 61 19.22 -0.57 10.82
CA GLY A 61 18.96 -0.31 12.24
C GLY A 61 17.96 -1.29 12.87
N PRO A 62 17.71 -1.17 14.19
CA PRO A 62 16.67 -1.94 14.86
C PRO A 62 15.31 -1.68 14.21
N LEU A 63 14.61 -2.74 13.82
CA LEU A 63 13.31 -2.68 13.19
C LEU A 63 12.27 -3.48 14.00
N LEU A 64 11.17 -2.82 14.38
CA LEU A 64 10.03 -3.47 15.01
C LEU A 64 8.85 -3.56 14.04
N ILE A 65 8.46 -4.78 13.70
CA ILE A 65 7.28 -5.05 12.87
C ILE A 65 6.05 -5.25 13.76
N LEU A 66 4.99 -4.47 13.50
CA LEU A 66 3.68 -4.62 14.13
C LEU A 66 2.58 -4.71 13.07
N ARG A 67 1.74 -5.76 13.13
CA ARG A 67 0.61 -5.96 12.23
C ARG A 67 -0.66 -5.33 12.79
N TYR A 68 -1.37 -4.57 11.97
CA TYR A 68 -2.60 -3.86 12.37
C TYR A 68 -3.62 -4.82 13.00
N GLU A 69 -3.85 -5.97 12.38
CA GLU A 69 -4.78 -7.00 12.83
C GLU A 69 -4.46 -7.44 14.26
N THR A 70 -3.17 -7.64 14.56
CA THR A 70 -2.73 -8.04 15.91
C THR A 70 -2.86 -6.92 16.93
N ILE A 71 -2.70 -5.65 16.53
CA ILE A 71 -2.94 -4.49 17.40
C ILE A 71 -4.42 -4.39 17.75
N THR A 72 -5.32 -4.60 16.77
CA THR A 72 -6.77 -4.54 17.02
C THR A 72 -7.25 -5.63 17.98
N GLN A 73 -6.61 -6.79 17.98
CA GLN A 73 -6.94 -7.91 18.87
C GLN A 73 -6.32 -7.76 20.26
N GLU A 74 -5.08 -7.26 20.36
CA GLU A 74 -4.26 -7.35 21.57
C GLU A 74 -3.44 -6.08 21.83
N LEU A 75 -4.11 -4.91 21.81
CA LEU A 75 -3.45 -3.61 21.95
C LEU A 75 -2.50 -3.49 23.15
N PRO A 76 -2.87 -3.91 24.39
CA PRO A 76 -2.00 -3.70 25.55
C PRO A 76 -0.60 -4.32 25.41
N GLY A 77 -0.49 -5.59 25.01
CA GLY A 77 0.82 -6.22 24.87
C GLY A 77 1.61 -5.69 23.67
N LYS A 78 0.94 -5.33 22.56
CA LYS A 78 1.63 -4.64 21.45
C LYS A 78 2.19 -3.28 21.86
N LEU A 79 1.45 -2.52 22.68
CA LEU A 79 1.91 -1.24 23.19
C LEU A 79 3.10 -1.41 24.14
N ILE A 80 3.08 -2.41 25.03
CA ILE A 80 4.23 -2.74 25.88
C ILE A 80 5.45 -3.11 25.03
N ARG A 81 5.28 -3.94 23.99
CA ARG A 81 6.36 -4.31 23.07
C ARG A 81 6.95 -3.08 22.37
N LEU A 82 6.10 -2.16 21.92
CA LEU A 82 6.52 -0.90 21.29
C LEU A 82 7.32 -0.03 22.26
N LEU A 83 6.83 0.16 23.49
CA LEU A 83 7.50 0.96 24.51
C LEU A 83 8.87 0.39 24.88
N LYS A 84 8.98 -0.93 25.01
CA LYS A 84 10.27 -1.62 25.23
C LYS A 84 11.25 -1.41 24.08
N PHE A 85 10.76 -1.47 22.84
CA PHE A 85 11.60 -1.24 21.66
C PHE A 85 12.11 0.20 21.59
N LEU A 86 11.29 1.18 22.01
CA LEU A 86 11.64 2.59 22.06
C LEU A 86 12.43 2.99 23.33
N ASP A 87 12.67 2.05 24.26
CA ASP A 87 13.22 2.31 25.60
C ASP A 87 12.50 3.47 26.33
N ALA A 88 11.18 3.49 26.22
CA ALA A 88 10.34 4.56 26.74
C ALA A 88 9.54 4.10 27.96
N ASN A 89 9.63 4.87 29.05
CA ASN A 89 8.81 4.68 30.23
C ASN A 89 7.57 5.57 30.19
N VAL A 90 6.42 5.00 30.52
CA VAL A 90 5.15 5.71 30.62
C VAL A 90 4.49 5.42 31.96
N THR A 91 3.73 6.38 32.48
CA THR A 91 2.97 6.16 33.70
C THR A 91 1.81 5.19 33.44
N TRP A 92 1.43 4.44 34.48
CA TRP A 92 0.27 3.55 34.41
C TRP A 92 -1.00 4.30 33.98
N ASN A 93 -1.21 5.51 34.46
CA ASN A 93 -2.36 6.34 34.11
C ASN A 93 -2.37 6.71 32.62
N ALA A 94 -1.23 7.05 32.03
CA ALA A 94 -1.12 7.33 30.60
C ALA A 94 -1.40 6.07 29.76
N PHE A 95 -0.83 4.93 30.17
CA PHE A 95 -1.07 3.64 29.52
C PHE A 95 -2.56 3.28 29.53
N GLN A 96 -3.22 3.38 30.69
CA GLN A 96 -4.66 3.11 30.84
C GLN A 96 -5.52 4.08 30.02
N CYS A 97 -5.13 5.35 29.93
CA CYS A 97 -5.82 6.34 29.12
C CYS A 97 -5.84 5.92 27.64
N ILE A 98 -4.73 5.43 27.09
CA ILE A 98 -4.65 4.97 25.70
C ILE A 98 -5.56 3.76 25.47
N ILE A 99 -5.54 2.77 26.37
CA ILE A 99 -6.38 1.57 26.22
C ILE A 99 -7.87 1.94 26.23
N ARG A 100 -8.28 2.84 27.13
CA ARG A 100 -9.67 3.33 27.21
C ARG A 100 -10.10 4.09 25.96
N ASN A 101 -9.16 4.78 25.31
CA ASN A 101 -9.41 5.61 24.12
C ASN A 101 -8.89 4.96 22.82
N ARG A 102 -8.72 3.63 22.78
CA ARG A 102 -8.16 2.89 21.64
C ARG A 102 -8.85 3.14 20.30
N ASP A 103 -10.11 3.56 20.39
CA ASP A 103 -11.00 3.75 19.27
C ASP A 103 -10.70 5.02 18.47
N GLY A 104 -10.09 6.03 19.11
CA GLY A 104 -9.70 7.30 18.51
C GLY A 104 -10.86 8.14 17.95
N ILE A 105 -10.53 9.38 17.56
CA ILE A 105 -11.48 10.32 16.94
C ILE A 105 -11.51 10.23 15.41
N PHE A 106 -10.44 9.71 14.80
CA PHE A 106 -10.30 9.60 13.34
C PHE A 106 -10.83 8.25 12.84
N ARG A 107 -12.15 8.09 12.85
CA ARG A 107 -12.82 6.91 12.29
C ARG A 107 -13.45 7.25 10.94
N ARG A 108 -13.10 6.47 9.91
CA ARG A 108 -13.89 6.46 8.66
C ARG A 108 -15.00 5.44 8.82
N ALA A 109 -16.24 5.86 8.58
CA ALA A 109 -17.35 4.93 8.50
C ALA A 109 -17.06 3.87 7.42
N LYS A 110 -17.32 2.59 7.73
CA LYS A 110 -17.22 1.53 6.74
C LYS A 110 -18.26 1.81 5.66
N LYS A 111 -17.80 2.12 4.44
CA LYS A 111 -18.69 2.23 3.29
C LYS A 111 -19.00 0.81 2.82
N GLN A 112 -20.26 0.40 2.95
CA GLN A 112 -20.73 -0.81 2.30
C GLN A 112 -20.78 -0.52 0.81
N LEU A 113 -20.05 -1.31 0.04
CA LEU A 113 -20.11 -1.28 -1.41
C LEU A 113 -21.06 -2.40 -1.83
N ASN A 114 -21.99 -2.07 -2.71
CA ASN A 114 -22.98 -2.98 -3.25
C ASN A 114 -22.48 -3.75 -4.49
N PHE A 115 -21.17 -3.71 -4.77
CA PHE A 115 -20.56 -4.34 -5.92
C PHE A 115 -19.14 -4.85 -5.60
N GLU A 116 -18.67 -5.84 -6.36
CA GLU A 116 -17.31 -6.38 -6.26
C GLU A 116 -16.29 -5.37 -6.83
N LEU A 117 -15.38 -4.90 -5.97
CA LEU A 117 -14.33 -3.95 -6.35
C LEU A 117 -13.21 -4.58 -7.19
N PHE A 118 -12.92 -5.86 -6.96
CA PHE A 118 -11.78 -6.55 -7.55
C PHE A 118 -12.24 -7.79 -8.30
N ASP A 119 -11.89 -7.86 -9.58
CA ASP A 119 -11.96 -9.08 -10.36
C ASP A 119 -10.90 -10.10 -9.90
N ASP A 120 -11.01 -11.32 -10.41
CA ASP A 120 -10.14 -12.43 -10.04
C ASP A 120 -8.68 -12.22 -10.47
N SER A 121 -8.43 -11.41 -11.50
CA SER A 121 -7.08 -11.10 -11.96
C SER A 121 -6.39 -10.16 -10.97
N MET A 122 -7.07 -9.09 -10.59
CA MET A 122 -6.62 -8.14 -9.58
C MET A 122 -6.42 -8.82 -8.23
N LYS A 123 -7.35 -9.68 -7.81
CA LYS A 123 -7.22 -10.49 -6.58
C LYS A 123 -5.95 -11.33 -6.63
N ARG A 124 -5.69 -12.04 -7.74
CA ARG A 124 -4.45 -12.83 -7.92
C ARG A 124 -3.18 -11.99 -7.82
N THR A 125 -3.15 -10.81 -8.45
CA THR A 125 -2.01 -9.88 -8.35
C THR A 125 -1.76 -9.45 -6.91
N ILE A 126 -2.82 -9.04 -6.19
CA ILE A 126 -2.71 -8.63 -4.78
C ILE A 126 -2.19 -9.78 -3.90
N GLU A 127 -2.75 -10.98 -4.05
CA GLU A 127 -2.33 -12.15 -3.26
C GLU A 127 -0.90 -12.59 -3.56
N GLY A 128 -0.45 -12.47 -4.82
CA GLY A 128 0.94 -12.69 -5.20
C GLY A 128 1.90 -11.79 -4.42
N TYR A 129 1.63 -10.47 -4.43
CA TYR A 129 2.46 -9.51 -3.69
C TYR A 129 2.39 -9.67 -2.18
N LYS A 130 1.22 -9.99 -1.62
CA LYS A 130 1.09 -10.33 -0.19
C LYS A 130 1.95 -11.54 0.19
N THR A 131 1.95 -12.58 -0.63
CA THR A 131 2.72 -13.81 -0.37
C THR A 131 4.22 -13.54 -0.34
N ILE A 132 4.72 -12.68 -1.24
CA ILE A 132 6.11 -12.23 -1.25
C ILE A 132 6.44 -11.49 0.05
N VAL A 133 5.62 -10.50 0.43
CA VAL A 133 5.82 -9.73 1.67
C VAL A 133 5.80 -10.65 2.90
N GLU A 134 4.81 -11.52 3.05
CA GLU A 134 4.71 -12.43 4.20
C GLU A 134 5.91 -13.38 4.27
N THR A 135 6.41 -13.82 3.13
CA THR A 135 7.61 -14.65 3.06
C THR A 135 8.86 -13.86 3.49
N ALA A 136 9.02 -12.62 3.01
CA ALA A 136 10.13 -11.76 3.39
C ALA A 136 10.11 -11.42 4.89
N LEU A 137 8.94 -11.09 5.43
CA LEU A 137 8.76 -10.84 6.86
C LEU A 137 9.13 -12.06 7.71
N ARG A 138 8.72 -13.26 7.29
CA ARG A 138 9.09 -14.52 7.97
C ARG A 138 10.60 -14.76 7.97
N TYR A 139 11.29 -14.53 6.86
CA TYR A 139 12.76 -14.66 6.80
C TYR A 139 13.44 -13.64 7.71
N HIS A 140 12.97 -12.38 7.71
CA HIS A 140 13.49 -11.34 8.59
C HIS A 140 13.29 -11.70 10.07
N GLU A 141 12.12 -12.23 10.46
CA GLU A 141 11.86 -12.72 11.83
C GLU A 141 12.81 -13.87 12.24
N GLN A 142 13.32 -14.64 11.26
CA GLN A 142 14.31 -15.71 11.47
C GLN A 142 15.77 -15.22 11.43
N GLY A 143 16.01 -13.92 11.23
CA GLY A 143 17.35 -13.34 11.12
C GLY A 143 18.04 -13.62 9.78
N VAL A 144 17.30 -14.09 8.77
CA VAL A 144 17.81 -14.32 7.42
C VAL A 144 17.60 -13.05 6.60
N LYS A 145 18.67 -12.51 6.00
CA LYS A 145 18.55 -11.37 5.09
C LYS A 145 17.81 -11.80 3.82
N PHE A 146 16.72 -11.09 3.52
CA PHE A 146 15.94 -11.33 2.31
C PHE A 146 16.55 -10.54 1.15
N ASP A 147 17.02 -11.27 0.13
CA ASP A 147 17.58 -10.67 -1.08
C ASP A 147 16.49 -10.44 -2.14
N ILE A 148 16.17 -9.16 -2.36
CA ILE A 148 15.15 -8.71 -3.30
C ILE A 148 15.57 -9.02 -4.75
N HIS A 149 16.87 -8.97 -5.06
CA HIS A 149 17.40 -9.13 -6.42
C HIS A 149 17.52 -10.59 -6.86
N ASN A 150 17.61 -11.52 -5.91
CA ASN A 150 17.59 -12.95 -6.19
C ASN A 150 16.18 -13.57 -6.20
N THR A 151 15.17 -12.84 -5.72
CA THR A 151 13.75 -13.28 -5.77
C THR A 151 13.07 -12.94 -7.10
N THR A 152 13.81 -12.36 -8.06
CA THR A 152 13.34 -11.97 -9.40
C THR A 152 12.97 -13.14 -10.33
N LEU A 153 12.85 -14.37 -9.81
CA LEU A 153 12.47 -15.57 -10.56
C LEU A 153 11.12 -16.16 -10.10
N LEU A 154 10.07 -15.32 -10.01
CA LEU A 154 8.68 -15.80 -10.08
C LEU A 154 8.02 -15.42 -11.42
N GLN A 155 8.79 -15.54 -12.50
CA GLN A 155 8.29 -15.70 -13.87
C GLN A 155 9.03 -16.87 -14.55
N SER A 156 8.67 -18.12 -14.23
CA SER A 156 8.97 -19.24 -15.14
C SER A 156 8.19 -20.52 -14.83
N SER A 157 6.92 -20.45 -14.41
CA SER A 157 6.04 -21.64 -14.48
C SER A 157 4.53 -21.36 -14.52
N ALA A 158 4.15 -20.25 -15.16
CA ALA A 158 2.78 -20.05 -15.63
C ALA A 158 2.81 -19.75 -17.13
N ASN A 159 3.33 -20.71 -17.91
CA ASN A 159 3.10 -20.72 -19.35
C ASN A 159 1.63 -21.04 -19.59
N ASN A 160 0.82 -19.99 -19.77
CA ASN A 160 -0.05 -19.85 -20.94
C ASN A 160 -0.67 -18.44 -20.97
N GLY A 161 -0.12 -17.61 -21.88
CA GLY A 161 -0.87 -16.54 -22.54
C GLY A 161 -1.21 -15.29 -21.72
N SER A 162 -0.21 -14.46 -21.42
CA SER A 162 -0.33 -13.00 -21.54
C SER A 162 1.04 -12.37 -21.30
N ASN A 163 1.56 -11.70 -22.33
CA ASN A 163 2.77 -10.89 -22.23
C ASN A 163 2.53 -9.76 -21.21
N PHE A 164 3.07 -9.91 -20.00
CA PHE A 164 3.23 -8.80 -19.07
C PHE A 164 4.56 -8.11 -19.42
N GLU A 165 4.51 -7.15 -20.33
CA GLU A 165 5.58 -6.16 -20.45
C GLU A 165 5.61 -5.34 -19.17
N VAL A 166 6.65 -5.55 -18.38
CA VAL A 166 7.02 -4.61 -17.32
C VAL A 166 7.56 -3.37 -18.04
N MET A 167 6.73 -2.33 -18.16
CA MET A 167 7.21 -1.06 -18.69
C MET A 167 8.30 -0.50 -17.75
N PRO A 168 9.47 -0.11 -18.27
CA PRO A 168 10.46 0.60 -17.48
C PRO A 168 9.87 1.96 -17.07
N MET A 169 9.95 2.26 -15.77
CA MET A 169 9.64 3.59 -15.26
C MET A 169 10.65 4.61 -15.82
N THR A 170 10.25 5.42 -16.79
CA THR A 170 10.98 6.67 -17.09
C THR A 170 10.59 7.70 -16.04
N TYR A 171 11.49 7.95 -15.11
CA TYR A 171 11.43 9.06 -14.18
C TYR A 171 11.54 10.37 -14.98
N ILE A 172 10.46 11.14 -15.08
CA ILE A 172 10.54 12.51 -15.62
C ILE A 172 10.86 13.44 -14.44
N GLU A 173 12.14 13.83 -14.34
CA GLU A 173 12.55 14.95 -13.51
C GLU A 173 11.86 16.22 -13.99
N LYS A 174 11.01 16.80 -13.14
CA LYS A 174 10.44 18.11 -13.40
C LYS A 174 11.40 19.18 -12.89
N GLY A 175 12.16 19.79 -13.80
CA GLY A 175 12.66 21.15 -13.63
C GLY A 175 14.09 21.39 -14.05
N GLN A 176 14.27 21.80 -15.31
CA GLN A 176 15.17 22.88 -15.69
C GLN A 176 14.78 23.34 -17.10
N ASN A 177 13.88 24.31 -17.18
CA ASN A 177 13.66 25.20 -18.32
C ASN A 177 12.92 26.45 -17.82
N GLU A 178 13.54 27.13 -16.86
CA GLU A 178 13.45 28.59 -16.77
C GLU A 178 14.90 29.07 -16.86
N ASN A 179 15.27 29.53 -18.05
CA ASN A 179 16.36 30.47 -18.39
C ASN A 179 16.89 30.17 -19.80
N GLY A 180 16.56 31.02 -20.77
CA GLY A 180 17.13 30.90 -22.12
C GLY A 180 16.55 31.85 -23.14
N SER A 181 16.81 33.16 -22.96
CA SER A 181 16.79 34.29 -23.92
C SER A 181 15.47 34.65 -24.63
#